data_AF-A0A819IRJ0-F1
#
_entry.id   AF-A0A819IRJ0-F1
#
_cell.length_a   1.000
_cell.length_b   1.000
_cell.length_c   1.000
_cell.angle_alpha   90.00
_cell.angle_beta   90.00
_cell.angle_gamma   90.00
#
_symmetry.space_group_name_H-M   'P 1'
#
loop_
_entity.id
_entity.type
_entity.pdbx_description
1 polymer ?
#
loop_
_entity_poly.entity_id
_entity_poly.type
_entity_poly.pdbx_seq_one_letter_code
_entity_poly.pdbx_strand_id
1 'polypeptide(L)'
;FNVNFVINGDFETGPCEADNGIIHPTFWNYTGAVTQTYYNNSLASVLFGDPGPSDRGRCYFNGQISLTTNMSQTINLIVTASSILIDTQTVWFNLSVWIGGWSGQDDNAALSLTFINQANQQVGNITTIGPVYAADRSAISSLLFRAASGLAPIGSCSAIYR
;
A
#
# COMPACT_ATOMS: atom_id res chain seq x y z
N PHE A 1 -8.53 9.34 -15.99
CA PHE A 1 -8.68 7.87 -15.85
C PHE A 1 -7.34 7.19 -16.07
N ASN A 2 -7.12 5.99 -15.50
CA ASN A 2 -5.88 5.21 -15.62
C ASN A 2 -4.61 5.94 -15.14
N VAL A 3 -4.71 6.63 -14.00
CA VAL A 3 -3.59 7.29 -13.33
C VAL A 3 -3.45 6.69 -11.94
N ASN A 4 -2.22 6.39 -11.53
CA ASN A 4 -1.95 6.06 -10.14
C ASN A 4 -1.97 7.35 -9.31
N PHE A 5 -2.84 7.41 -8.31
CA PHE A 5 -2.98 8.58 -7.43
C PHE A 5 -2.19 8.45 -6.13
N VAL A 6 -1.57 7.29 -5.87
CA VAL A 6 -0.70 7.08 -4.71
C VAL A 6 0.67 7.69 -5.02
N ILE A 7 1.06 8.70 -4.24
CA ILE A 7 2.38 9.33 -4.37
C ILE A 7 3.41 8.44 -3.67
N ASN A 8 4.57 8.22 -4.31
CA ASN A 8 5.62 7.36 -3.75
C ASN A 8 5.08 5.96 -3.35
N GLY A 9 4.21 5.39 -4.19
CA GLY A 9 3.62 4.06 -3.96
C GLY A 9 4.59 2.90 -4.16
N ASP A 10 5.70 3.15 -4.85
CA ASP A 10 6.83 2.25 -5.08
C ASP A 10 8.00 2.49 -4.12
N PHE A 11 7.92 3.52 -3.27
CA PHE A 11 8.95 3.89 -2.29
C PHE A 11 10.29 4.35 -2.87
N GLU A 12 10.31 4.84 -4.11
CA GLU A 12 11.55 5.33 -4.76
C GLU A 12 11.84 6.82 -4.52
N THR A 13 11.00 7.50 -3.74
CA THR A 13 11.20 8.92 -3.39
C THR A 13 11.78 9.08 -1.99
N GLY A 14 12.90 9.81 -1.91
CA GLY A 14 13.62 10.09 -0.68
C GLY A 14 14.65 9.01 -0.32
N PRO A 15 15.30 9.12 0.85
CA PRO A 15 16.31 8.17 1.27
C PRO A 15 15.70 6.83 1.65
N CYS A 16 16.48 5.76 1.46
CA CYS A 16 16.15 4.44 1.98
C CYS A 16 17.19 4.03 3.01
N GLU A 17 16.71 3.32 4.01
CA GLU A 17 17.46 2.75 5.10
C GLU A 17 18.41 1.67 4.56
N ALA A 18 19.69 1.74 4.94
CA ALA A 18 20.78 0.90 4.42
C ALA A 18 21.47 0.05 5.49
N ASP A 19 21.21 0.32 6.77
CA ASP A 19 21.89 -0.26 7.92
C ASP A 19 20.83 -0.84 8.89
N ASN A 20 20.70 -0.27 10.08
CA ASN A 20 19.73 -0.70 11.10
C ASN A 20 18.94 0.50 11.69
N GLY A 21 18.70 1.52 10.86
CA GLY A 21 17.99 2.74 11.25
C GLY A 21 16.48 2.68 11.01
N ILE A 22 15.81 3.81 11.23
CA ILE A 22 14.45 4.05 10.76
C ILE A 22 14.48 5.28 9.86
N ILE A 23 14.23 5.07 8.58
CA ILE A 23 13.99 6.12 7.59
C ILE A 23 12.52 6.06 7.19
N HIS A 24 11.73 7.05 7.60
CA HIS A 24 10.30 7.08 7.28
C HIS A 24 10.07 7.41 5.79
N PRO A 25 9.06 6.81 5.16
CA PRO A 25 8.75 6.96 3.75
C PRO A 25 8.24 8.36 3.45
N THR A 26 8.76 8.93 2.37
CA THR A 26 8.41 10.28 1.92
C THR A 26 6.95 10.32 1.46
N PHE A 27 6.21 11.38 1.80
CA PHE A 27 4.82 11.65 1.41
C PHE A 27 3.72 10.74 2.00
N TRP A 28 4.07 9.87 2.93
CA TRP A 28 3.10 9.03 3.64
C TRP A 28 2.80 9.58 5.03
N ASN A 29 1.53 9.49 5.46
CA ASN A 29 1.21 9.53 6.88
C ASN A 29 1.50 8.15 7.49
N TYR A 30 2.00 8.09 8.71
CA TYR A 30 2.33 6.81 9.34
C TYR A 30 2.15 6.82 10.85
N THR A 31 2.03 5.62 11.41
CA THR A 31 2.09 5.34 12.85
C THR A 31 2.92 4.09 13.08
N GLY A 32 3.70 4.06 14.17
CA GLY A 32 4.59 2.94 14.48
C GLY A 32 5.94 3.05 13.79
N ALA A 33 6.67 1.94 13.75
CA ALA A 33 8.06 1.88 13.28
C ALA A 33 8.14 1.60 11.77
N VAL A 34 7.46 2.41 10.97
CA VAL A 34 7.53 2.32 9.51
C VAL A 34 8.94 2.68 9.01
N THR A 35 9.55 1.88 8.13
CA THR A 35 10.70 2.37 7.33
C THR A 35 10.66 1.98 5.86
N GLN A 36 11.21 2.87 5.03
CA GLN A 36 11.60 2.63 3.64
C GLN A 36 13.04 2.10 3.64
N THR A 37 13.26 0.85 3.23
CA THR A 37 14.56 0.17 3.26
C THR A 37 14.97 -0.33 1.87
N TYR A 38 16.27 -0.52 1.63
CA TYR A 38 16.75 -1.06 0.37
C TYR A 38 16.54 -2.58 0.28
N TYR A 39 16.25 -3.08 -0.93
CA TYR A 39 16.31 -4.52 -1.25
C TYR A 39 17.71 -5.14 -1.09
N ASN A 40 18.78 -4.33 -1.03
CA ASN A 40 20.14 -4.81 -0.83
C ASN A 40 20.65 -4.65 0.61
N ASN A 41 19.79 -4.19 1.54
CA ASN A 41 20.15 -4.20 2.95
C ASN A 41 20.26 -5.65 3.43
N SER A 42 21.36 -5.98 4.10
CA SER A 42 21.59 -7.31 4.72
C SER A 42 20.53 -7.71 5.76
N LEU A 43 19.79 -6.73 6.31
CA LEU A 43 18.71 -6.91 7.28
C LEU A 43 17.31 -6.81 6.64
N ALA A 44 17.23 -6.70 5.31
CA ALA A 44 15.95 -6.62 4.60
C ALA A 44 15.19 -7.96 4.69
N SER A 45 13.89 -7.86 4.97
CA SER A 45 12.93 -8.98 4.95
C SER A 45 12.69 -9.57 3.54
N VAL A 46 13.01 -8.82 2.49
CA VAL A 46 12.93 -9.27 1.10
C VAL A 46 14.11 -8.68 0.34
N LEU A 47 14.87 -9.53 -0.34
CA LEU A 47 16.04 -9.16 -1.12
C LEU A 47 15.73 -8.99 -2.60
N PHE A 48 16.66 -8.41 -3.35
CA PHE A 48 16.50 -8.19 -4.80
C PHE A 48 16.25 -9.49 -5.59
N GLY A 49 16.81 -10.63 -5.15
CA GLY A 49 16.64 -11.93 -5.78
C GLY A 49 15.35 -12.68 -5.40
N ASP A 50 14.63 -12.22 -4.38
CA ASP A 50 13.42 -12.88 -3.90
C ASP A 50 12.24 -12.63 -4.86
N PRO A 51 11.25 -13.55 -4.95
CA PRO A 51 10.04 -13.33 -5.74
C PRO A 51 9.32 -12.04 -5.34
N GLY A 52 8.87 -11.27 -6.32
CA GLY A 52 8.28 -9.95 -6.12
C GLY A 52 8.11 -9.19 -7.44
N PRO A 53 7.91 -7.86 -7.40
CA PRO A 53 7.76 -7.05 -8.60
C PRO A 53 8.95 -7.23 -9.55
N SER A 54 8.66 -7.45 -10.84
CA SER A 54 9.70 -7.57 -11.87
C SER A 54 10.35 -6.23 -12.21
N ASP A 55 9.64 -5.15 -11.98
CA ASP A 55 10.01 -3.75 -12.19
C ASP A 55 10.36 -3.04 -10.87
N ARG A 56 10.76 -3.80 -9.83
CA ARG A 56 11.12 -3.23 -8.53
C ARG A 56 12.24 -2.19 -8.68
N GLY A 57 12.11 -1.11 -7.94
CA GLY A 57 13.19 -0.15 -7.78
C GLY A 57 14.20 -0.62 -6.73
N ARG A 58 14.76 0.34 -6.01
CA ARG A 58 15.79 0.10 -4.99
C ARG A 58 15.20 -0.20 -3.64
N CYS A 59 13.97 0.25 -3.37
CA CYS A 59 13.43 0.34 -2.02
C CYS A 59 12.05 -0.27 -1.91
N TYR A 60 11.66 -0.55 -0.67
CA TYR A 60 10.32 -0.97 -0.31
C TYR A 60 10.04 -0.61 1.15
N PHE A 61 8.80 -0.76 1.58
CA PHE A 61 8.39 -0.54 2.95
C PHE A 61 8.51 -1.81 3.82
N ASN A 62 8.99 -1.66 5.06
CA ASN A 62 8.89 -2.68 6.10
C ASN A 62 8.35 -2.11 7.44
N GLY A 63 7.69 -2.96 8.22
CA GLY A 63 7.00 -2.56 9.46
C GLY A 63 7.86 -2.52 10.73
N GLN A 64 9.14 -2.90 10.63
CA GLN A 64 10.10 -3.13 11.73
C GLN A 64 9.53 -3.96 12.89
N ILE A 65 10.26 -4.01 14.01
CA ILE A 65 9.83 -4.66 15.25
C ILE A 65 8.77 -3.77 15.94
N SER A 66 7.51 -3.96 15.58
CA SER A 66 6.34 -3.28 16.18
C SER A 66 5.14 -4.22 16.19
N LEU A 67 4.24 -4.06 17.18
CA LEU A 67 2.98 -4.82 17.23
C LEU A 67 2.05 -4.46 16.07
N THR A 68 2.03 -3.19 15.69
CA THR A 68 1.23 -2.69 14.58
C THR A 68 1.89 -1.44 14.00
N THR A 69 1.94 -1.39 12.68
CA THR A 69 2.50 -0.29 11.92
C THR A 69 1.53 0.02 10.80
N ASN A 70 1.28 1.30 10.51
CA ASN A 70 0.35 1.72 9.46
C ASN A 70 0.95 2.84 8.63
N MET A 71 0.59 2.87 7.35
CA MET A 71 0.81 4.00 6.46
C MET A 71 -0.51 4.40 5.83
N SER A 72 -0.68 5.66 5.45
CA SER A 72 -1.86 6.06 4.70
C SER A 72 -1.64 7.28 3.81
N GLN A 73 -2.44 7.35 2.75
CA GLN A 73 -2.62 8.53 1.92
C GLN A 73 -4.10 8.79 1.69
N THR A 74 -4.47 10.06 1.68
CA THR A 74 -5.83 10.49 1.33
C THR A 74 -5.81 11.06 -0.08
N ILE A 75 -6.53 10.42 -0.98
CA ILE A 75 -6.71 10.85 -2.36
C ILE A 75 -7.97 11.71 -2.42
N ASN A 76 -7.83 12.96 -2.85
CA ASN A 76 -8.98 13.84 -3.07
C ASN A 76 -9.61 13.53 -4.44
N LEU A 77 -10.83 12.98 -4.44
CA LEU A 77 -11.54 12.59 -5.65
C LEU A 77 -12.22 13.76 -6.34
N ILE A 78 -12.51 14.85 -5.62
CA ILE A 78 -13.13 16.06 -6.20
C ILE A 78 -12.19 16.72 -7.22
N VAL A 79 -10.87 16.64 -6.98
CA VAL A 79 -9.87 17.24 -7.89
C VAL A 79 -9.32 16.25 -8.91
N THR A 80 -9.43 14.94 -8.66
CA THR A 80 -8.87 13.88 -9.52
C THR A 80 -9.90 13.20 -10.42
N ALA A 81 -11.19 13.31 -10.10
CA ALA A 81 -12.30 12.73 -10.83
C ALA A 81 -13.51 13.69 -10.86
N SER A 82 -14.40 13.51 -11.84
CA SER A 82 -15.67 14.25 -11.88
C SER A 82 -16.66 13.60 -10.92
N SER A 83 -17.22 14.37 -9.97
CA SER A 83 -18.27 13.91 -9.07
C SER A 83 -19.48 13.36 -9.83
N ILE A 84 -19.85 14.00 -10.95
CA ILE A 84 -20.93 13.52 -11.83
C ILE A 84 -20.64 12.10 -12.33
N LEU A 85 -19.39 11.79 -12.69
CA LEU A 85 -19.01 10.46 -13.17
C LEU A 85 -18.98 9.43 -12.03
N ILE A 86 -18.67 9.84 -10.80
CA ILE A 86 -18.77 8.99 -9.61
C ILE A 86 -20.25 8.69 -9.33
N ASP A 87 -21.09 9.72 -9.32
CA ASP A 87 -22.51 9.62 -8.98
C ASP A 87 -23.33 8.88 -10.04
N THR A 88 -22.87 8.89 -11.29
CA THR A 88 -23.41 8.08 -12.39
C THR A 88 -22.73 6.72 -12.53
N GLN A 89 -21.93 6.29 -11.55
CA GLN A 89 -21.27 4.98 -11.50
C GLN A 89 -20.40 4.65 -12.72
N THR A 90 -19.70 5.65 -13.24
CA THR A 90 -18.77 5.52 -14.37
C THR A 90 -17.32 5.35 -13.92
N VAL A 91 -16.97 5.84 -12.72
CA VAL A 91 -15.59 5.79 -12.21
C VAL A 91 -15.30 4.42 -11.58
N TRP A 92 -14.34 3.71 -12.17
CA TRP A 92 -13.75 2.49 -11.62
C TRP A 92 -12.45 2.80 -10.88
N PHE A 93 -12.20 2.06 -9.79
CA PHE A 93 -10.91 2.01 -9.13
C PHE A 93 -10.26 0.64 -9.35
N ASN A 94 -8.93 0.65 -9.39
CA ASN A 94 -8.10 -0.55 -9.28
C ASN A 94 -7.18 -0.36 -8.07
N LEU A 95 -7.27 -1.27 -7.11
CA LEU A 95 -6.44 -1.32 -5.93
C LEU A 95 -5.46 -2.48 -6.10
N SER A 96 -4.17 -2.24 -5.95
CA SER A 96 -3.17 -3.29 -6.06
C SER A 96 -1.96 -3.00 -5.20
N VAL A 97 -1.32 -4.07 -4.72
CA VAL A 97 -0.10 -3.98 -3.91
C VAL A 97 0.71 -5.26 -4.03
N TRP A 98 2.02 -5.14 -3.85
CA TRP A 98 2.90 -6.27 -3.57
C TRP A 98 3.11 -6.36 -2.05
N ILE A 99 2.60 -7.43 -1.43
CA ILE A 99 2.67 -7.64 0.03
C ILE A 99 3.25 -9.00 0.35
N GLY A 100 4.01 -9.08 1.44
CA GLY A 100 4.63 -10.31 1.89
C GLY A 100 5.58 -10.05 3.05
N GLY A 101 6.60 -10.89 3.20
CA GLY A 101 7.44 -10.88 4.39
C GLY A 101 8.59 -11.88 4.32
N TRP A 102 9.23 -12.11 5.46
CA TRP A 102 10.45 -12.89 5.60
C TRP A 102 10.17 -14.36 5.89
N SER A 103 10.77 -15.26 5.11
CA SER A 103 10.87 -16.71 5.41
C SER A 103 9.55 -17.31 5.94
N GLY A 104 9.58 -18.07 7.02
CA GLY A 104 8.42 -18.67 7.67
C GLY A 104 7.68 -17.79 8.69
N GLN A 105 7.93 -16.48 8.73
CA GLN A 105 7.24 -15.59 9.68
C GLN A 105 5.83 -15.21 9.20
N ASP A 106 4.85 -15.26 10.12
CA ASP A 106 3.43 -14.95 9.87
C ASP A 106 3.05 -13.50 10.22
N ASP A 107 4.04 -12.65 10.48
CA ASP A 107 3.82 -11.21 10.37
C ASP A 107 3.33 -10.91 8.96
N ASN A 108 2.33 -10.03 8.88
CA ASN A 108 1.57 -9.84 7.65
C ASN A 108 1.19 -8.37 7.48
N ALA A 109 0.96 -8.03 6.22
CA ALA A 109 0.43 -6.73 5.82
C ALA A 109 -0.82 -6.95 4.97
N ALA A 110 -1.75 -6.01 5.08
CA ALA A 110 -2.92 -5.90 4.22
C ALA A 110 -3.07 -4.43 3.80
N LEU A 111 -3.78 -4.22 2.70
CA LEU A 111 -4.12 -2.90 2.19
C LEU A 111 -5.63 -2.75 2.15
N SER A 112 -6.12 -1.64 2.66
CA SER A 112 -7.53 -1.26 2.63
C SER A 112 -7.74 0.07 1.90
N LEU A 113 -8.86 0.15 1.18
CA LEU A 113 -9.36 1.36 0.54
C LEU A 113 -10.74 1.70 1.10
N THR A 114 -10.85 2.90 1.66
CA THR A 114 -12.09 3.42 2.25
C THR A 114 -12.50 4.70 1.56
N PHE A 115 -13.71 4.73 0.99
CA PHE A 115 -14.26 5.94 0.38
C PHE A 115 -15.00 6.79 1.40
N ILE A 116 -14.83 8.10 1.31
CA ILE A 116 -15.34 9.08 2.27
C ILE A 116 -16.12 10.15 1.52
N ASN A 117 -17.29 10.51 2.03
CA ASN A 117 -18.13 11.59 1.49
C ASN A 117 -17.74 12.98 2.03
N GLN A 118 -18.43 14.02 1.56
CA GLN A 118 -18.18 15.41 1.99
C GLN A 118 -18.42 15.65 3.49
N ALA A 119 -19.23 14.82 4.15
CA ALA A 119 -19.48 14.87 5.59
C ALA A 119 -18.43 14.09 6.41
N ASN A 120 -17.33 13.65 5.79
CA ASN A 120 -16.30 12.79 6.39
C ASN A 120 -16.81 11.43 6.88
N GLN A 121 -17.86 10.90 6.25
CA GLN A 121 -18.40 9.58 6.57
C GLN A 121 -17.98 8.56 5.51
N GLN A 122 -17.75 7.32 5.94
CA GLN A 122 -17.53 6.21 5.03
C GLN A 122 -18.76 6.00 4.14
N VAL A 123 -18.53 5.79 2.84
CA VAL A 123 -19.54 5.38 1.87
C VAL A 123 -19.14 4.08 1.21
N GLY A 124 -20.10 3.18 1.04
CA GLY A 124 -19.86 1.82 0.53
C GLY A 124 -19.05 0.94 1.49
N ASN A 125 -18.60 -0.19 0.95
CA ASN A 125 -17.79 -1.17 1.67
C ASN A 125 -16.30 -0.82 1.58
N ILE A 126 -15.55 -1.14 2.64
CA ILE A 126 -14.09 -1.12 2.61
C ILE A 126 -13.63 -2.24 1.68
N THR A 127 -12.74 -1.91 0.75
CA THR A 127 -12.09 -2.92 -0.10
C THR A 127 -10.73 -3.26 0.50
N THR A 128 -10.52 -4.50 0.91
CA THR A 128 -9.27 -4.97 1.52
C THR A 128 -8.64 -6.07 0.66
N ILE A 129 -7.32 -5.99 0.47
CA ILE A 129 -6.51 -7.02 -0.16
C ILE A 129 -5.37 -7.45 0.77
N GLY A 130 -5.11 -8.75 0.82
CA GLY A 130 -4.36 -9.37 1.91
C GLY A 130 -5.27 -9.76 3.08
N PRO A 131 -4.72 -10.13 4.24
CA PRO A 131 -3.29 -10.23 4.53
C PRO A 131 -2.58 -11.31 3.70
N VAL A 132 -1.25 -11.25 3.65
CA VAL A 132 -0.40 -12.33 3.11
C VAL A 132 0.40 -12.93 4.25
N TYR A 133 0.24 -14.24 4.45
CA TYR A 133 0.92 -15.03 5.49
C TYR A 133 2.11 -15.81 4.93
N ALA A 134 2.88 -16.48 5.80
CA ALA A 134 3.98 -17.35 5.36
C ALA A 134 3.48 -18.49 4.45
N ALA A 135 2.30 -19.03 4.73
CA ALA A 135 1.69 -20.10 3.93
C ALA A 135 1.44 -19.66 2.47
N ASP A 136 0.95 -18.44 2.25
CA ASP A 136 0.73 -17.89 0.90
C ASP A 136 2.04 -17.78 0.12
N ARG A 137 3.14 -17.53 0.84
CA ARG A 137 4.51 -17.40 0.32
C ARG A 137 5.26 -18.73 0.26
N SER A 138 4.63 -19.86 0.60
CA SER A 138 5.32 -21.16 0.75
C SER A 138 6.54 -21.11 1.68
N ALA A 139 6.48 -20.29 2.74
CA ALA A 139 7.53 -20.07 3.74
C ALA A 139 8.87 -19.54 3.18
N ILE A 140 8.87 -18.88 2.02
CA ILE A 140 10.04 -18.18 1.47
C ILE A 140 9.85 -16.67 1.46
N SER A 141 10.93 -15.91 1.64
CA SER A 141 10.90 -14.45 1.53
C SER A 141 10.40 -14.06 0.15
N SER A 142 9.31 -13.29 0.09
CA SER A 142 8.70 -12.86 -1.18
C SER A 142 7.65 -11.79 -0.95
N LEU A 143 7.35 -11.03 -2.01
CA LEU A 143 6.17 -10.19 -2.12
C LEU A 143 5.24 -10.81 -3.15
N LEU A 144 3.96 -10.89 -2.84
CA LEU A 144 2.93 -11.42 -3.73
C LEU A 144 2.01 -10.30 -4.20
N PHE A 145 1.76 -10.25 -5.51
CA PHE A 145 0.80 -9.32 -6.07
C PHE A 145 -0.60 -9.66 -5.58
N ARG A 146 -1.31 -8.65 -5.10
CA ARG A 146 -2.74 -8.71 -4.79
C ARG A 146 -3.42 -7.52 -5.44
N ALA A 147 -4.64 -7.74 -5.91
CA ALA A 147 -5.43 -6.68 -6.51
C ALA A 147 -6.92 -6.91 -6.30
N ALA A 148 -7.66 -5.81 -6.30
CA ALA A 148 -9.12 -5.75 -6.34
C ALA A 148 -9.54 -4.56 -7.21
N SER A 149 -10.74 -4.61 -7.74
CA SER A 149 -11.32 -3.51 -8.50
C SER A 149 -12.79 -3.37 -8.20
N GLY A 150 -13.34 -2.19 -8.49
CA GLY A 150 -14.74 -1.92 -8.29
C GLY A 150 -15.13 -0.52 -8.73
N LEU A 151 -16.41 -0.22 -8.58
CA LEU A 151 -16.91 1.13 -8.79
C LEU A 151 -16.66 1.99 -7.55
N ALA A 152 -16.26 3.24 -7.76
CA ALA A 152 -16.27 4.23 -6.70
C ALA A 152 -17.72 4.40 -6.20
N PRO A 153 -17.99 4.31 -4.88
CA PRO A 153 -19.33 4.53 -4.35
C PRO A 153 -19.87 5.92 -4.69
N ILE A 154 -21.17 6.00 -4.95
CA ILE A 154 -21.88 7.27 -5.18
C ILE A 154 -21.64 8.21 -3.97
N GLY A 155 -21.39 9.49 -4.24
CA GLY A 155 -21.13 10.49 -3.20
C GLY A 155 -19.72 10.46 -2.61
N SER A 156 -18.78 9.71 -3.19
CA SER A 156 -17.37 9.71 -2.76
C SER A 156 -16.69 11.03 -3.09
N CYS A 157 -16.06 11.66 -2.10
CA CYS A 157 -15.28 12.89 -2.23
C CYS A 157 -13.78 12.67 -2.02
N SER A 158 -13.41 11.66 -1.23
CA SER A 158 -12.03 11.23 -1.07
C SER A 158 -11.96 9.72 -0.88
N ALA A 159 -10.76 9.17 -1.00
CA ALA A 159 -10.46 7.79 -0.68
C ALA A 159 -9.22 7.73 0.21
N ILE A 160 -9.28 6.95 1.29
CA ILE A 160 -8.15 6.69 2.17
C ILE A 160 -7.58 5.33 1.79
N TYR A 161 -6.32 5.34 1.37
CA TYR A 161 -5.50 4.15 1.15
C TYR A 161 -4.70 3.90 2.42
N ARG A 162 -4.81 2.71 3.04
CA ARG A 162 -4.12 2.36 4.30
C ARG A 162 -3.72 0.90 4.38
#